data_AF-A0A2D4H3H0-F1
#
_entry.id   AF-A0A2D4H3H0-F1
#
_cell.length_a   1.000
_cell.length_b   1.000
_cell.length_c   1.000
_cell.angle_alpha   90.00
_cell.angle_beta   90.00
_cell.angle_gamma   90.00
#
_symmetry.space_group_name_H-M   'P 1'
#
loop_
_entity.id
_entity.type
_entity.pdbx_description
1 polymer ?
#
loop_
_entity_poly.entity_id
_entity_poly.type
_entity_poly.pdbx_seq_one_letter_code
_entity_poly.pdbx_strand_id
1 'polypeptide(L)'
;RRRGTAGAKITPAASSTSSSSSSSAAAPSSSGTAAFSAASPPPPSSSSWSGLEASLDRKLQALSNTMESIQGLSSWCLENKRHHAAIARRWIHWMRRSAFAHRLNLFYLANDVIQNCKRKNAIVFRDTFAEVLPEAAALVKDPSISKSIERIFKIWEDRNVYPEETIVILKEALSSTFKSQKQQSLHCT
;
A
#
# COMPACT_ATOMS: atom_id res chain seq x y z
N ARG A 1 55.17 -11.83 -25.97
CA ARG A 1 56.20 -12.56 -25.16
C ARG A 1 55.45 -13.28 -24.02
N ARG A 2 55.49 -14.63 -23.97
CA ARG A 2 54.80 -15.53 -22.98
C ARG A 2 53.26 -15.57 -23.12
N ARG A 3 52.52 -16.69 -23.25
CA ARG A 3 52.66 -18.15 -22.88
C ARG A 3 52.49 -18.37 -21.36
N GLY A 4 51.65 -19.26 -20.81
CA GLY A 4 50.68 -20.26 -21.33
C GLY A 4 49.71 -20.72 -20.21
N THR A 5 48.57 -21.38 -20.50
CA THR A 5 48.34 -22.87 -20.51
C THR A 5 48.29 -23.61 -19.15
N ALA A 6 47.08 -24.05 -18.72
CA ALA A 6 46.76 -25.30 -18.00
C ALA A 6 45.23 -25.37 -17.70
N GLY A 7 44.49 -26.50 -17.70
CA GLY A 7 44.79 -27.82 -18.27
C GLY A 7 44.59 -29.05 -17.36
N ALA A 8 43.34 -29.45 -17.03
CA ALA A 8 42.87 -30.79 -16.56
C ALA A 8 41.33 -30.69 -16.30
N LYS A 9 40.38 -31.53 -16.75
CA LYS A 9 40.22 -33.01 -16.85
C LYS A 9 40.17 -33.67 -15.46
N ILE A 10 39.08 -34.33 -15.05
CA ILE A 10 38.82 -35.79 -15.20
C ILE A 10 37.35 -36.13 -14.78
N THR A 11 36.79 -37.19 -15.37
CA THR A 11 35.43 -37.81 -15.19
C THR A 11 35.51 -39.09 -14.30
N PRO A 12 34.53 -40.04 -14.19
CA PRO A 12 33.05 -40.09 -14.39
C PRO A 12 32.28 -40.79 -13.19
N ALA A 13 31.03 -41.22 -13.44
CA ALA A 13 30.22 -42.24 -12.72
C ALA A 13 29.42 -41.79 -11.46
N ALA A 14 28.29 -42.40 -11.09
CA ALA A 14 27.73 -43.70 -11.51
C ALA A 14 26.18 -43.83 -11.45
N SER A 15 25.67 -44.78 -12.25
CA SER A 15 24.55 -45.72 -11.98
C SER A 15 23.09 -45.28 -11.80
N SER A 16 22.25 -45.97 -12.58
CA SER A 16 20.79 -46.09 -12.48
C SER A 16 20.38 -47.52 -12.09
N THR A 17 19.44 -47.70 -11.15
CA THR A 17 18.68 -48.96 -11.02
C THR A 17 17.29 -48.75 -10.38
N SER A 18 16.44 -49.77 -10.52
CA SER A 18 14.97 -49.72 -10.46
C SER A 18 14.36 -50.51 -9.28
N SER A 19 13.04 -50.82 -9.40
CA SER A 19 12.24 -51.82 -8.63
C SER A 19 11.87 -51.43 -7.19
N SER A 20 10.58 -51.19 -6.84
CA SER A 20 9.46 -52.15 -6.59
C SER A 20 9.61 -52.87 -5.24
N SER A 21 8.58 -53.20 -4.44
CA SER A 21 7.13 -53.43 -4.67
C SER A 21 6.41 -53.65 -3.33
N SER A 22 5.06 -53.52 -3.28
CA SER A 22 4.13 -54.21 -2.33
C SER A 22 4.29 -53.88 -0.81
N SER A 23 3.35 -53.95 0.13
CA SER A 23 1.90 -54.23 0.23
C SER A 23 1.32 -53.24 1.29
N SER A 24 0.10 -53.29 1.85
CA SER A 24 -1.09 -54.16 1.75
C SER A 24 -2.36 -53.34 2.12
N ALA A 25 -3.53 -53.99 2.24
CA ALA A 25 -4.79 -53.39 2.70
C ALA A 25 -5.09 -53.67 4.19
N ALA A 26 -5.80 -52.74 4.85
CA ALA A 26 -6.78 -53.03 5.91
C ALA A 26 -7.69 -51.81 6.15
N ALA A 27 -9.00 -51.99 5.96
CA ALA A 27 -10.01 -51.19 6.67
C ALA A 27 -10.31 -51.88 8.03
N PRO A 28 -10.90 -51.19 9.01
CA PRO A 28 -12.37 -51.22 9.04
C PRO A 28 -13.05 -49.91 9.45
N SER A 29 -14.35 -49.86 9.19
CA SER A 29 -15.27 -48.77 9.49
C SER A 29 -15.57 -48.64 10.99
N SER A 30 -15.74 -47.42 11.49
CA SER A 30 -16.66 -47.16 12.60
C SER A 30 -17.31 -45.77 12.45
N SER A 31 -18.61 -45.74 12.72
CA SER A 31 -19.50 -44.60 12.54
C SER A 31 -19.35 -43.56 13.65
N GLY A 32 -19.21 -42.28 13.27
CA GLY A 32 -19.20 -41.15 14.21
C GLY A 32 -19.74 -39.88 13.56
N THR A 33 -21.06 -39.75 13.51
CA THR A 33 -21.74 -38.52 13.04
C THR A 33 -21.62 -37.41 14.07
N ALA A 34 -20.51 -36.68 14.06
CA ALA A 34 -20.36 -35.42 14.76
C ALA A 34 -20.53 -34.27 13.75
N ALA A 35 -21.62 -33.51 13.88
CA ALA A 35 -21.87 -32.34 13.04
C ALA A 35 -20.89 -31.21 13.43
N PHE A 36 -19.74 -31.15 12.76
CA PHE A 36 -18.94 -29.93 12.76
C PHE A 36 -19.60 -28.93 11.81
N SER A 37 -19.98 -27.76 12.33
CA SER A 37 -20.45 -26.66 11.51
C SER A 37 -19.35 -26.30 10.50
N ALA A 38 -19.59 -26.61 9.23
CA ALA A 38 -18.70 -26.25 8.14
C ALA A 38 -18.75 -24.71 7.96
N ALA A 39 -17.92 -24.01 8.73
CA ALA A 39 -17.61 -22.62 8.48
C ALA A 39 -17.08 -22.52 7.04
N SER A 40 -17.89 -21.93 6.16
CA SER A 40 -17.56 -21.87 4.74
C SER A 40 -16.20 -21.19 4.56
N PRO A 41 -15.29 -21.74 3.73
CA PRO A 41 -14.04 -21.05 3.45
C PRO A 41 -14.37 -19.66 2.87
N PRO A 42 -13.73 -18.58 3.35
CA PRO A 42 -13.97 -17.25 2.81
C PRO A 42 -13.62 -17.24 1.32
N PRO A 43 -14.32 -16.42 0.50
CA PRO A 43 -14.09 -16.41 -0.95
C PRO A 43 -12.60 -16.12 -1.25
N PRO A 44 -11.99 -16.83 -2.21
CA PRO A 44 -10.54 -16.83 -2.44
C PRO A 44 -9.95 -15.47 -2.87
N SER A 45 -10.79 -14.47 -3.09
CA SER A 45 -10.43 -13.08 -3.39
C SER A 45 -10.13 -12.23 -2.15
N SER A 46 -10.62 -12.58 -0.95
CA SER A 46 -10.50 -11.71 0.24
C SER A 46 -9.17 -11.91 1.00
N SER A 47 -8.63 -13.13 0.99
CA SER A 47 -7.41 -13.51 1.72
C SER A 47 -6.16 -12.76 1.25
N SER A 48 -6.10 -12.43 -0.05
CA SER A 48 -4.93 -11.78 -0.66
C SER A 48 -4.76 -10.33 -0.21
N TRP A 49 -5.85 -9.57 -0.06
CA TRP A 49 -5.76 -8.20 0.45
C TRP A 49 -5.41 -8.14 1.94
N SER A 50 -5.94 -9.04 2.77
CA SER A 50 -5.69 -9.02 4.23
C SER A 50 -4.19 -9.07 4.59
N GLY A 51 -3.40 -9.92 3.90
CA GLY A 51 -1.95 -9.96 4.10
C GLY A 51 -1.21 -8.72 3.60
N LEU A 52 -1.68 -8.11 2.51
CA LEU A 52 -1.16 -6.85 1.98
C LEU A 52 -1.50 -5.66 2.89
N GLU A 53 -2.69 -5.66 3.48
CA GLU A 53 -3.16 -4.64 4.41
C GLU A 53 -2.34 -4.64 5.69
N ALA A 54 -2.12 -5.81 6.32
CA ALA A 54 -1.25 -5.93 7.48
C ALA A 54 0.21 -5.53 7.18
N SER A 55 0.68 -5.77 5.95
CA SER A 55 1.99 -5.32 5.48
C SER A 55 2.04 -3.81 5.29
N LEU A 56 0.98 -3.20 4.76
CA LEU A 56 0.83 -1.76 4.59
C LEU A 56 0.73 -1.04 5.94
N ASP A 57 -0.04 -1.55 6.90
CA ASP A 57 -0.14 -1.01 8.27
C ASP A 57 1.25 -0.95 8.93
N ARG A 58 2.03 -2.04 8.87
CA ARG A 58 3.41 -2.07 9.40
C ARG A 58 4.34 -1.07 8.68
N LYS A 59 4.21 -0.95 7.36
CA LYS A 59 5.02 -0.02 6.54
C LYS A 59 4.67 1.45 6.80
N LEU A 60 3.38 1.77 6.98
CA LEU A 60 2.92 3.10 7.35
C LEU A 60 3.37 3.45 8.77
N GLN A 61 3.23 2.54 9.72
CA GLN A 61 3.72 2.73 11.09
C GLN A 61 5.23 3.03 11.15
N ALA A 62 6.03 2.33 10.35
CA ALA A 62 7.49 2.49 10.29
C ALA A 62 7.95 3.66 9.38
N LEU A 63 7.04 4.43 8.79
CA LEU A 63 7.37 5.49 7.83
C LEU A 63 8.13 6.65 8.49
N SER A 64 9.36 6.86 8.03
CA SER A 64 10.25 7.95 8.43
C SER A 64 10.29 9.06 7.37
N ASN A 65 11.03 10.13 7.68
CA ASN A 65 11.31 11.23 6.75
C ASN A 65 12.49 10.94 5.80
N THR A 66 13.08 9.73 5.81
CA THR A 66 14.22 9.41 4.96
C THR A 66 13.76 9.03 3.55
N MET A 67 14.58 9.38 2.55
CA MET A 67 14.22 9.19 1.14
C MET A 67 13.98 7.71 0.81
N GLU A 68 14.77 6.82 1.38
CA GLU A 68 14.74 5.37 1.17
C GLU A 68 13.46 4.75 1.71
N SER A 69 12.98 5.24 2.86
CA SER A 69 11.73 4.79 3.49
C SER A 69 10.52 5.20 2.66
N ILE A 70 10.49 6.47 2.24
CA ILE A 70 9.43 7.05 1.40
C ILE A 70 9.38 6.38 0.02
N GLN A 71 10.53 6.27 -0.68
CA GLN A 71 10.61 5.66 -2.01
C GLN A 71 10.34 4.15 -1.99
N GLY A 72 10.82 3.44 -0.96
CA GLY A 72 10.57 2.01 -0.79
C GLY A 72 9.09 1.69 -0.58
N LEU A 73 8.38 2.51 0.20
CA LEU A 73 6.93 2.36 0.38
C LEU A 73 6.15 2.84 -0.86
N SER A 74 6.54 3.96 -1.47
CA SER A 74 5.93 4.45 -2.71
C SER A 74 5.98 3.43 -3.84
N SER A 75 7.16 2.81 -4.07
CA SER A 75 7.35 1.76 -5.07
C SER A 75 6.43 0.57 -4.83
N TRP A 76 6.33 0.11 -3.57
CA TRP A 76 5.43 -0.96 -3.16
C TRP A 76 3.96 -0.62 -3.41
N CYS A 77 3.52 0.62 -3.12
CA CYS A 77 2.17 1.08 -3.44
C CYS A 77 1.89 1.06 -4.95
N LEU A 78 2.85 1.52 -5.76
CA LEU A 78 2.75 1.57 -7.23
C LEU A 78 2.74 0.18 -7.90
N GLU A 79 3.39 -0.81 -7.30
CA GLU A 79 3.30 -2.22 -7.70
C GLU A 79 1.93 -2.82 -7.36
N ASN A 80 1.41 -2.50 -6.17
CA ASN A 80 0.10 -2.97 -5.70
C ASN A 80 -1.07 -2.12 -6.23
N LYS A 81 -0.91 -1.47 -7.40
CA LYS A 81 -1.91 -0.55 -7.99
C LYS A 81 -3.30 -1.13 -8.20
N ARG A 82 -3.45 -2.47 -8.26
CA ARG A 82 -4.76 -3.15 -8.23
C ARG A 82 -5.60 -2.83 -6.99
N HIS A 83 -4.96 -2.42 -5.90
CA HIS A 83 -5.60 -2.09 -4.63
C HIS A 83 -5.54 -0.59 -4.31
N HIS A 84 -5.39 0.28 -5.33
CA HIS A 84 -5.26 1.74 -5.17
C HIS A 84 -6.27 2.35 -4.17
N ALA A 85 -7.56 2.04 -4.31
CA ALA A 85 -8.63 2.51 -3.43
C ALA A 85 -8.57 1.96 -1.99
N ALA A 86 -7.99 0.78 -1.78
CA ALA A 86 -7.78 0.23 -0.44
C ALA A 86 -6.54 0.84 0.23
N ILE A 87 -5.46 1.06 -0.54
CA ILE A 87 -4.24 1.75 -0.10
C ILE A 87 -4.56 3.20 0.32
N ALA A 88 -5.29 3.96 -0.50
CA ALA A 88 -5.67 5.34 -0.19
C ALA A 88 -6.58 5.44 1.06
N ARG A 89 -7.58 4.55 1.19
CA ARG A 89 -8.42 4.44 2.40
C ARG A 89 -7.61 4.10 3.66
N ARG A 90 -6.61 3.22 3.54
CA ARG A 90 -5.72 2.87 4.66
C ARG A 90 -4.76 4.03 5.00
N TRP A 91 -4.31 4.78 4.01
CA TRP A 91 -3.49 5.99 4.21
C TRP A 91 -4.24 7.10 4.96
N ILE A 92 -5.49 7.43 4.58
CA ILE A 92 -6.28 8.44 5.32
C ILE A 92 -6.64 7.96 6.75
N HIS A 93 -6.83 6.65 6.96
CA HIS A 93 -6.98 6.07 8.30
C HIS A 93 -5.74 6.33 9.18
N TRP A 94 -4.53 6.18 8.63
CA TRP A 94 -3.29 6.55 9.31
C TRP A 94 -3.18 8.06 9.55
N MET A 95 -3.50 8.89 8.56
CA MET A 95 -3.52 10.35 8.71
C MET A 95 -4.36 10.82 9.91
N ARG A 96 -5.57 10.30 10.07
CA ARG A 96 -6.48 10.66 11.18
C ARG A 96 -5.84 10.40 12.55
N ARG A 97 -5.19 9.24 12.74
CA ARG A 97 -4.68 8.78 14.05
C ARG A 97 -3.24 9.21 14.38
N SER A 98 -2.49 9.71 13.40
CA SER A 98 -1.08 10.10 13.58
C SER A 98 -0.92 11.55 14.08
N ALA A 99 0.20 11.82 14.76
CA ALA A 99 0.62 13.18 15.13
C ALA A 99 1.19 13.94 13.91
N PHE A 100 1.24 15.28 14.00
CA PHE A 100 1.62 16.17 12.87
C PHE A 100 2.95 15.81 12.19
N ALA A 101 4.00 15.49 12.95
CA ALA A 101 5.29 15.08 12.38
C ALA A 101 5.19 13.83 11.48
N HIS A 102 4.37 12.84 11.86
CA HIS A 102 4.16 11.64 11.06
C HIS A 102 3.12 11.87 9.94
N ARG A 103 2.13 12.75 10.13
CA ARG A 103 1.24 13.21 9.04
C ARG A 103 2.03 13.85 7.89
N LEU A 104 3.10 14.59 8.20
CA LEU A 104 4.00 15.15 7.18
C LEU A 104 4.72 14.05 6.38
N ASN A 105 5.26 13.01 7.05
CA ASN A 105 5.87 11.86 6.36
C ASN A 105 4.86 11.14 5.45
N LEU A 106 3.63 10.94 5.92
CA LEU A 106 2.53 10.37 5.14
C LEU A 106 2.20 11.24 3.91
N PHE A 107 2.25 12.57 4.01
CA PHE A 107 2.10 13.47 2.87
C PHE A 107 3.27 13.39 1.88
N TYR A 108 4.52 13.23 2.35
CA TYR A 108 5.66 12.99 1.46
C TYR A 108 5.53 11.68 0.67
N LEU A 109 5.01 10.62 1.31
CA LEU A 109 4.64 9.37 0.62
C LEU A 109 3.57 9.60 -0.46
N ALA A 110 2.46 10.28 -0.12
CA ALA A 110 1.41 10.57 -1.09
C ALA A 110 1.94 11.37 -2.28
N ASN A 111 2.76 12.39 -2.02
CA ASN A 111 3.43 13.16 -3.05
C ASN A 111 4.30 12.30 -3.98
N ASP A 112 5.14 11.42 -3.44
CA ASP A 112 6.00 10.57 -4.28
C ASP A 112 5.17 9.60 -5.15
N VAL A 113 4.13 8.97 -4.57
CA VAL A 113 3.21 8.09 -5.31
C VAL A 113 2.49 8.85 -6.43
N ILE A 114 1.90 10.03 -6.13
CA ILE A 114 1.16 10.86 -7.10
C ILE A 114 2.07 11.35 -8.24
N GLN A 115 3.33 11.68 -7.96
CA GLN A 115 4.28 12.08 -9.00
C GLN A 115 4.78 10.90 -9.83
N ASN A 116 5.09 9.75 -9.21
CA ASN A 116 5.68 8.60 -9.88
C ASN A 116 4.65 7.67 -10.57
N CYS A 117 3.37 7.75 -10.20
CA CYS A 117 2.31 6.91 -10.78
C CYS A 117 2.16 7.01 -12.31
N LYS A 118 2.44 8.18 -12.89
CA LYS A 118 2.39 8.41 -14.35
C LYS A 118 3.41 7.53 -15.10
N ARG A 119 4.62 7.34 -14.55
CA ARG A 119 5.65 6.48 -15.17
C ARG A 119 5.42 4.99 -14.97
N LYS A 120 4.72 4.57 -13.90
CA LYS A 120 4.43 3.16 -13.58
C LYS A 120 3.08 2.66 -14.12
N ASN A 121 2.46 3.40 -15.06
CA ASN A 121 1.12 3.13 -15.61
C ASN A 121 0.06 2.92 -14.50
N ALA A 122 0.10 3.76 -13.48
CA ALA A 122 -0.72 3.65 -12.27
C ALA A 122 -1.52 4.94 -12.01
N ILE A 123 -1.88 5.67 -13.07
CA ILE A 123 -2.48 7.02 -13.00
C ILE A 123 -3.75 7.09 -12.14
N VAL A 124 -4.48 5.97 -12.00
CA VAL A 124 -5.62 5.79 -11.08
C VAL A 124 -5.35 6.25 -9.65
N PHE A 125 -4.08 6.24 -9.21
CA PHE A 125 -3.71 6.80 -7.91
C PHE A 125 -4.00 8.30 -7.78
N ARG A 126 -3.89 9.09 -8.87
CA ARG A 126 -4.24 10.52 -8.83
C ARG A 126 -5.70 10.71 -8.46
N ASP A 127 -6.59 10.08 -9.22
CA ASP A 127 -8.03 10.19 -9.04
C ASP A 127 -8.44 9.70 -7.64
N THR A 128 -7.87 8.56 -7.22
CA THR A 128 -8.11 7.99 -5.88
C THR A 128 -7.58 8.88 -4.74
N PHE A 129 -6.41 9.50 -4.90
CA PHE A 129 -5.89 10.41 -3.89
C PHE A 129 -6.67 11.72 -3.87
N ALA A 130 -7.17 12.21 -5.02
CA ALA A 130 -7.99 13.43 -5.09
C ALA A 130 -9.24 13.33 -4.21
N GLU A 131 -9.87 12.16 -4.09
CA GLU A 131 -11.02 11.92 -3.20
C GLU A 131 -10.68 12.10 -1.70
N VAL A 132 -9.47 11.72 -1.26
CA VAL A 132 -9.07 11.75 0.16
C VAL A 132 -8.20 12.95 0.55
N LEU A 133 -7.66 13.67 -0.44
CA LEU A 133 -6.75 14.81 -0.22
C LEU A 133 -7.42 16.01 0.50
N PRO A 134 -8.67 16.41 0.22
CA PRO A 134 -9.33 17.50 0.94
C PRO A 134 -9.45 17.23 2.44
N GLU A 135 -9.79 15.99 2.81
CA GLU A 135 -9.84 15.57 4.20
C GLU A 135 -8.43 15.54 4.83
N ALA A 136 -7.44 15.01 4.10
CA ALA A 136 -6.06 14.97 4.57
C ALA A 136 -5.46 16.37 4.79
N ALA A 137 -5.74 17.32 3.88
CA ALA A 137 -5.33 18.72 4.01
C ALA A 137 -5.91 19.34 5.30
N ALA A 138 -7.16 19.02 5.62
CA ALA A 138 -7.80 19.48 6.85
C ALA A 138 -7.18 18.90 8.14
N LEU A 139 -6.37 17.83 8.05
CA LEU A 139 -5.65 17.24 9.19
C LEU A 139 -4.23 17.81 9.40
N VAL A 140 -3.74 18.70 8.52
CA VAL A 140 -2.36 19.21 8.53
C VAL A 140 -2.24 20.74 8.58
N LYS A 141 -3.26 21.40 9.13
CA LYS A 141 -3.35 22.86 9.31
C LYS A 141 -2.31 23.46 10.28
N ASP A 142 -1.54 22.62 10.98
CA ASP A 142 -0.60 23.09 12.00
C ASP A 142 0.56 23.88 11.36
N PRO A 143 0.92 25.07 11.90
CA PRO A 143 1.94 25.93 11.31
C PRO A 143 3.34 25.31 11.23
N SER A 144 3.63 24.26 12.01
CA SER A 144 4.91 23.54 11.95
C SER A 144 5.10 22.74 10.65
N ILE A 145 4.00 22.28 10.02
CA ILE A 145 4.04 21.44 8.82
C ILE A 145 3.34 22.07 7.60
N SER A 146 2.41 23.00 7.80
CA SER A 146 1.58 23.56 6.72
C SER A 146 2.39 24.16 5.57
N LYS A 147 3.49 24.88 5.85
CA LYS A 147 4.40 25.42 4.82
C LYS A 147 4.98 24.34 3.90
N SER A 148 5.26 23.15 4.44
CA SER A 148 5.76 22.00 3.67
C SER A 148 4.66 21.39 2.81
N ILE A 149 3.41 21.37 3.31
CA ILE A 149 2.24 20.90 2.56
C ILE A 149 1.85 21.87 1.44
N GLU A 150 1.85 23.17 1.70
CA GLU A 150 1.60 24.22 0.71
C GLU A 150 2.62 24.15 -0.44
N ARG A 151 3.90 23.90 -0.13
CA ARG A 151 4.93 23.64 -1.14
C ARG A 151 4.63 22.40 -2.00
N ILE A 152 4.05 21.34 -1.43
CA ILE A 152 3.63 20.15 -2.20
C ILE A 152 2.49 20.52 -3.15
N PHE A 153 1.47 21.24 -2.69
CA PHE A 153 0.35 21.67 -3.52
C PHE A 153 0.81 22.57 -4.68
N LYS A 154 1.72 23.53 -4.41
CA LYS A 154 2.34 24.33 -5.47
C LYS A 154 3.11 23.48 -6.50
N ILE A 155 3.83 22.44 -6.07
CA ILE A 155 4.51 21.54 -7.01
C ILE A 155 3.51 20.74 -7.86
N TRP A 156 2.31 20.45 -7.35
CA TRP A 156 1.24 19.81 -8.13
C TRP A 156 0.58 20.77 -9.12
N GLU A 157 0.42 22.04 -8.74
CA GLU A 157 0.01 23.18 -9.58
C GLU A 157 0.99 23.39 -10.74
N ASP A 158 2.26 23.69 -10.44
CA ASP A 158 3.35 23.95 -11.40
C ASP A 158 3.58 22.80 -12.40
N ARG A 159 3.22 21.56 -12.02
CA ARG A 159 3.38 20.33 -12.84
C ARG A 159 2.06 19.83 -13.45
N ASN A 160 0.99 20.60 -13.31
CA ASN A 160 -0.36 20.27 -13.80
C ASN A 160 -0.79 18.84 -13.42
N VAL A 161 -0.52 18.46 -12.16
CA VAL A 161 -0.80 17.13 -11.58
C VAL A 161 -2.30 16.97 -11.34
N TYR A 162 -2.91 18.03 -10.82
CA TYR A 162 -4.34 18.23 -10.62
C TYR A 162 -4.74 19.58 -11.26
N PRO A 163 -6.00 19.79 -11.64
CA PRO A 163 -6.48 21.08 -12.13
C PRO A 163 -6.45 22.14 -11.02
N GLU A 164 -6.36 23.41 -11.42
CA GLU A 164 -6.27 24.56 -10.51
C GLU A 164 -7.41 24.60 -9.49
N GLU A 165 -8.64 24.31 -9.90
CA GLU A 165 -9.81 24.19 -9.02
C GLU A 165 -9.58 23.22 -7.84
N THR A 166 -9.01 22.05 -8.10
CA THR A 166 -8.65 21.09 -7.03
C THR A 166 -7.55 21.66 -6.13
N ILE A 167 -6.55 22.32 -6.71
CA ILE A 167 -5.46 22.94 -5.94
C ILE A 167 -5.99 24.04 -5.01
N VAL A 168 -6.94 24.87 -5.48
CA VAL A 168 -7.62 25.89 -4.67
C VAL A 168 -8.35 25.24 -3.50
N ILE A 169 -9.19 24.22 -3.74
CA ILE A 169 -9.92 23.49 -2.68
C ILE A 169 -8.96 22.92 -1.63
N LEU A 170 -7.78 22.40 -2.03
CA LEU A 170 -6.77 21.89 -1.09
C LEU A 170 -6.08 23.00 -0.29
N LYS A 171 -5.79 24.16 -0.90
CA LYS A 171 -5.21 25.33 -0.22
C LYS A 171 -6.22 25.97 0.74
N GLU A 172 -7.50 25.99 0.38
CA GLU A 172 -8.61 26.38 1.28
C GLU A 172 -8.77 25.38 2.43
N ALA A 173 -8.73 24.06 2.18
CA ALA A 173 -8.80 23.05 3.23
C ALA A 173 -7.61 23.11 4.22
N LEU A 174 -6.44 23.58 3.78
CA LEU A 174 -5.25 23.78 4.61
C LEU A 174 -5.31 25.07 5.46
N SER A 175 -5.86 26.16 4.90
CA SER A 175 -5.92 27.48 5.53
C SER A 175 -7.19 27.70 6.37
N SER A 176 -8.31 27.15 5.94
CA SER A 176 -9.61 27.30 6.60
C SER A 176 -9.71 26.39 7.82
N THR A 177 -9.96 26.97 8.99
CA THR A 177 -10.31 26.25 10.22
C THR A 177 -11.75 25.71 10.14
N PHE A 178 -11.99 24.78 9.21
CA PHE A 178 -13.21 23.99 9.08
C PHE A 178 -13.67 23.48 10.46
N LYS A 179 -14.68 24.17 11.02
CA LYS A 179 -15.36 23.77 12.25
C LYS A 179 -16.10 22.48 11.94
N SER A 180 -16.01 21.49 12.84
CA SER A 180 -16.66 20.20 12.64
C SER A 180 -18.15 20.37 12.31
N GLN A 181 -18.55 19.91 11.12
CA GLN A 181 -19.94 19.73 10.72
C GLN A 181 -20.56 18.56 11.52
N LYS A 182 -20.76 18.78 12.84
CA LYS A 182 -21.60 17.93 13.68
C LYS A 182 -22.99 18.56 13.79
N GLN A 183 -23.72 18.60 12.68
CA GLN A 183 -25.16 18.81 12.74
C GLN A 183 -25.90 18.23 11.52
N GLN A 184 -25.86 16.90 11.38
CA GLN A 184 -26.93 16.14 10.72
C GLN A 184 -27.70 15.31 11.75
N SER A 185 -28.50 16.02 12.53
CA SER A 185 -29.73 15.52 13.16
C SER A 185 -30.52 16.73 13.62
N LEU A 186 -31.40 17.23 12.75
CA LEU A 186 -32.53 18.14 13.00
C LEU A 186 -33.16 18.65 11.68
N HIS A 187 -33.51 17.74 10.76
CA HIS A 187 -34.71 17.93 9.90
C HIS A 187 -35.06 16.64 9.15
N CYS A 188 -36.00 15.86 9.68
CA CYS A 188 -36.94 15.08 8.87
C CYS A 188 -38.12 14.61 9.74
N THR A 189 -39.30 15.16 9.45
CA THR A 189 -40.65 14.73 9.90
C THR A 189 -40.94 14.76 11.39
#